data_AF-A0A519EZY7-F1
#
_entry.id   AF-A0A519EZY7-F1
#
_cell.length_a   1.000
_cell.length_b   1.000
_cell.length_c   1.000
_cell.angle_alpha   90.00
_cell.angle_beta   90.00
_cell.angle_gamma   90.00
#
_symmetry.space_group_name_H-M   'P 1'
#
loop_
_entity.id
_entity.type
_entity.pdbx_description
1 polymer ?
#
loop_
_entity_poly.entity_id
_entity_poly.type
_entity_poly.pdbx_seq_one_letter_code
_entity_poly.pdbx_strand_id
1 'polypeptide(L)'
;LNNPDPDALFGFLSDHAPAPDAELPSTGVGLATEKLLSSVFIASPNYGTRASTVLRVNADGSRRLIERSFGPYGGRLGEVDLQI
;
A
#
# COMPACT_ATOMS: atom_id res chain seq x y z
N LEU A 1 12.99 12.61 -4.21
CA LEU A 1 11.78 13.46 -4.12
C LEU A 1 12.18 14.78 -3.48
N ASN A 2 12.21 15.87 -4.24
CA ASN A 2 12.65 17.18 -3.70
C ASN A 2 11.59 17.84 -2.78
N ASN A 3 10.37 17.30 -2.79
CA ASN A 3 9.32 17.55 -1.81
C ASN A 3 8.50 16.25 -1.67
N PRO A 4 8.54 15.54 -0.52
CA PRO A 4 7.81 14.31 -0.31
C PRO A 4 6.34 14.61 0.00
N ASP A 5 5.59 15.03 -1.02
CA ASP A 5 4.15 15.25 -0.93
C ASP A 5 3.42 13.93 -0.58
N PRO A 6 2.56 13.91 0.46
CA PRO A 6 1.91 12.67 0.88
C PRO A 6 1.06 12.00 -0.19
N ASP A 7 0.35 12.76 -1.04
CA ASP A 7 -0.48 12.18 -2.08
C ASP A 7 0.35 11.49 -3.16
N ALA A 8 1.46 12.10 -3.56
CA ALA A 8 2.44 11.44 -4.45
C ALA A 8 3.01 10.15 -3.83
N LEU A 9 3.29 10.15 -2.53
CA LEU A 9 3.77 8.96 -1.82
C LEU A 9 2.71 7.85 -1.76
N PHE A 10 1.45 8.20 -1.46
CA PHE A 10 0.34 7.25 -1.52
C PHE A 10 0.11 6.72 -2.92
N GLY A 11 0.40 7.50 -3.97
CA GLY A 11 0.35 7.04 -5.35
C GLY A 11 1.24 5.84 -5.63
N PHE A 12 2.42 5.76 -5.01
CA PHE A 12 3.28 4.57 -5.12
C PHE A 12 2.68 3.35 -4.41
N LEU A 13 1.97 3.58 -3.30
CA LEU A 13 1.36 2.51 -2.50
C LEU A 13 0.03 2.00 -3.07
N SER A 14 -0.54 2.68 -4.07
CA SER A 14 -1.80 2.30 -4.72
C SER A 14 -1.63 1.47 -5.99
N ASP A 15 -0.45 0.94 -6.28
CA ASP A 15 -0.21 0.15 -7.48
C ASP A 15 -0.84 -1.25 -7.39
N HIS A 16 -1.81 -1.51 -8.26
CA HIS A 16 -2.54 -2.78 -8.35
C HIS A 16 -1.93 -3.77 -9.35
N ALA A 17 -0.86 -3.41 -10.05
CA ALA A 17 -0.30 -4.26 -11.10
C ALA A 17 0.28 -5.56 -10.50
N PRO A 18 -0.23 -6.74 -10.88
CA PRO A 18 0.40 -7.99 -10.51
C PRO A 18 1.68 -8.19 -11.36
N ALA A 19 2.66 -8.88 -10.78
CA ALA A 19 3.86 -9.27 -11.50
C ALA A 19 3.54 -10.25 -12.65
N PRO A 20 4.35 -10.28 -13.72
CA PRO A 20 4.27 -11.30 -14.76
C PRO A 20 4.43 -12.71 -14.17
N ASP A 21 3.73 -13.69 -14.74
CA ASP A 21 3.75 -15.09 -14.24
C ASP A 21 5.17 -15.68 -14.16
N ALA A 22 6.08 -15.26 -15.04
CA ALA A 22 7.47 -15.71 -15.07
C ALA A 22 8.33 -15.17 -13.91
N GLU A 23 7.89 -14.10 -13.25
CA GLU A 23 8.57 -13.48 -12.10
C GLU A 23 7.96 -13.92 -10.75
N LEU A 24 6.86 -14.67 -10.78
CA LEU A 24 6.22 -15.15 -9.56
C LEU A 24 7.09 -16.18 -8.84
N PRO A 25 7.24 -16.06 -7.50
CA PRO A 25 8.02 -17.01 -6.72
C PRO A 25 7.21 -18.30 -6.47
N SER A 26 7.85 -19.47 -6.49
CA SER A 26 7.19 -20.75 -6.16
C SER A 26 7.13 -20.99 -4.65
N THR A 27 6.25 -20.27 -3.98
CA THR A 27 6.06 -20.29 -2.50
C THR A 27 5.18 -21.43 -2.01
N GLY A 28 4.39 -22.05 -2.90
CA GLY A 28 3.53 -23.18 -2.57
C GLY A 28 2.06 -22.83 -2.28
N VAL A 29 1.65 -21.57 -2.47
CA VAL A 29 0.24 -21.12 -2.29
C VAL A 29 -0.60 -21.21 -3.58
N GLY A 30 0.02 -21.67 -4.68
CA GLY A 30 -0.59 -21.82 -5.99
C GLY A 30 -0.58 -20.54 -6.82
N LEU A 31 -0.53 -20.69 -8.15
CA LEU A 31 -0.29 -19.59 -9.09
C LEU A 31 -1.27 -18.41 -8.94
N ALA A 32 -2.57 -18.69 -8.78
CA ALA A 32 -3.57 -17.63 -8.64
C ALA A 32 -3.35 -16.77 -7.39
N THR A 33 -2.98 -17.41 -6.28
CA THR A 33 -2.66 -16.72 -5.03
C THR A 33 -1.33 -15.98 -5.14
N GLU A 34 -0.30 -16.59 -5.72
CA GLU A 34 1.00 -15.93 -5.95
C GLU A 34 0.84 -14.66 -6.79
N LYS A 35 0.02 -14.74 -7.85
CA LYS A 35 -0.31 -13.58 -8.67
C LYS A 35 -1.07 -12.50 -7.91
N LEU A 36 -2.07 -12.88 -7.11
CA LEU A 36 -2.82 -11.95 -6.27
C LEU A 36 -1.91 -11.22 -5.27
N LEU A 37 -0.95 -11.93 -4.67
CA LEU A 37 -0.05 -11.39 -3.64
C LEU A 37 1.12 -10.57 -4.21
N SER A 38 1.26 -10.50 -5.53
CA SER A 38 2.41 -9.87 -6.19
C SER A 38 2.29 -8.35 -6.39
N SER A 39 1.10 -7.77 -6.25
CA SER A 39 0.87 -6.33 -6.36
C SER A 39 1.20 -5.59 -5.06
N VAL A 40 1.61 -4.32 -5.15
CA VAL A 40 1.80 -3.44 -3.98
C VAL A 40 0.47 -3.22 -3.23
N PHE A 41 -0.61 -3.01 -3.96
CA PHE A 41 -1.96 -2.85 -3.43
C PHE A 41 -2.87 -4.01 -3.85
N ILE A 42 -3.13 -4.90 -2.90
CA ILE A 42 -3.97 -6.09 -3.13
C ILE A 42 -5.42 -5.72 -2.84
N ALA A 43 -6.29 -5.87 -3.85
CA ALA A 43 -7.72 -5.62 -3.72
C ALA A 43 -8.52 -6.88 -4.07
N SER A 44 -9.06 -7.55 -3.05
CA SER A 44 -9.92 -8.73 -3.23
C SER A 44 -11.03 -8.77 -2.15
N PRO A 45 -12.05 -9.63 -2.27
CA PRO A 45 -13.13 -9.70 -1.29
C PRO A 45 -12.67 -10.12 0.10
N ASN A 46 -11.74 -11.08 0.18
CA ASN A 46 -11.43 -11.79 1.42
C ASN A 46 -9.98 -11.59 1.90
N TYR A 47 -9.11 -11.00 1.08
CA TYR A 47 -7.72 -10.71 1.40
C TYR A 47 -7.24 -9.46 0.66
N GLY A 48 -6.56 -8.53 1.34
CA GLY A 48 -6.08 -7.33 0.67
C GLY A 48 -5.35 -6.37 1.58
N THR A 49 -4.86 -5.29 0.98
CA THR A 49 -4.21 -4.19 1.67
C THR A 49 -5.20 -3.51 2.60
N ARG A 50 -4.96 -3.58 3.91
CA ARG A 50 -5.82 -2.97 4.94
C ARG A 50 -5.50 -1.51 5.21
N ALA A 51 -4.23 -1.15 5.01
CA ALA A 51 -3.73 0.19 5.28
C ALA A 51 -2.58 0.54 4.35
N SER A 52 -2.47 1.83 4.03
CA SER A 52 -1.27 2.44 3.48
C SER A 52 -0.87 3.57 4.40
N THR A 53 0.41 3.65 4.74
CA THR A 53 0.90 4.58 5.77
C THR A 53 2.07 5.38 5.21
N VAL A 54 2.01 6.70 5.35
CA VAL A 54 3.08 7.64 5.01
C VAL A 54 3.57 8.27 6.31
N LEU A 55 4.85 8.07 6.64
CA LEU A 55 5.54 8.75 7.73
C LEU A 55 6.56 9.73 7.14
N ARG A 56 6.39 11.01 7.45
CA ARG A 56 7.37 12.06 7.13
C ARG A 56 8.10 12.47 8.41
N VAL A 57 9.43 12.51 8.32
CA VAL A 57 10.31 12.99 9.39
C VAL A 57 11.15 14.11 8.82
N ASN A 58 11.04 15.30 9.40
CA ASN A 58 11.81 16.46 8.97
C ASN A 58 13.12 16.56 9.78
N ALA A 59 14.07 17.35 9.27
CA ALA A 59 15.37 17.55 9.92
C ALA A 59 15.29 18.26 11.28
N ASP A 60 14.23 19.03 11.52
CA ASP A 60 13.94 19.68 12.81
C ASP A 60 13.33 18.71 13.85
N GLY A 61 13.14 17.44 13.47
CA GLY A 61 12.57 16.39 14.32
C GLY A 61 11.05 16.29 14.28
N SER A 62 10.34 17.23 13.64
CA SER A 62 8.88 17.16 13.48
C SER A 62 8.47 15.99 12.59
N ARG A 63 7.33 15.36 12.93
CA ARG A 63 6.83 14.19 12.24
C ARG A 63 5.37 14.37 11.86
N ARG A 64 5.01 13.78 10.73
CA ARG A 64 3.61 13.63 10.31
C ARG A 64 3.38 12.21 9.86
N LEU A 65 2.37 11.55 10.43
CA LEU A 65 1.94 10.21 10.06
C LEU A 65 0.54 10.30 9.47
N ILE A 66 0.37 9.83 8.25
CA ILE A 66 -0.92 9.73 7.58
C ILE A 66 -1.17 8.26 7.25
N GLU A 67 -2.31 7.72 7.64
CA GLU A 67 -2.72 6.36 7.32
C GLU A 67 -4.08 6.35 6.66
N ARG A 68 -4.19 5.68 5.51
CA ARG A 68 -5.44 5.41 4.80
C ARG A 68 -5.84 3.97 5.06
N SER A 69 -7.07 3.74 5.51
CA SER A 69 -7.61 2.39 5.76
C SER A 69 -8.54 1.95 4.65
N PHE A 70 -8.58 0.64 4.40
CA PHE A 70 -9.31 0.02 3.30
C PHE A 70 -10.05 -1.25 3.75
N GLY A 71 -11.20 -1.48 3.14
CA GLY A 71 -12.05 -2.64 3.34
C GLY A 71 -12.00 -3.61 2.14
N PRO A 72 -12.99 -4.52 2.04
CA PRO A 72 -13.09 -5.44 0.91
C PRO A 72 -12.99 -4.72 -0.43
N TYR A 73 -12.34 -5.38 -1.40
CA TYR A 73 -12.09 -4.82 -2.74
C TYR A 73 -11.29 -3.51 -2.76
N GLY A 74 -10.59 -3.16 -1.67
CA GLY A 74 -9.83 -1.91 -1.58
C GLY A 74 -10.69 -0.67 -1.36
N GLY A 75 -11.96 -0.82 -0.92
CA GLY A 75 -12.82 0.32 -0.63
C GLY A 75 -12.27 1.17 0.51
N ARG A 76 -11.99 2.46 0.26
CA ARG A 76 -11.44 3.37 1.27
C ARG A 76 -12.44 3.56 2.42
N LEU A 77 -11.99 3.28 3.65
CA LEU A 77 -12.81 3.37 4.87
C LEU A 77 -12.58 4.69 5.61
N GLY A 78 -11.35 5.20 5.59
CA GLY A 78 -11.03 6.44 6.29
C GLY A 78 -9.56 6.83 6.19
N GLU A 79 -9.23 7.89 6.92
CA GLU A 79 -7.87 8.41 7.04
C GLU A 79 -7.64 8.95 8.46
N VAL A 80 -6.45 8.71 8.97
CA VAL A 80 -5.93 9.28 10.21
C VAL A 80 -4.70 10.11 9.87
N ASP A 81 -4.63 11.34 10.35
CA ASP A 81 -3.51 12.26 10.14
C ASP A 81 -3.05 12.82 11.49
N LEU A 82 -1.82 12.49 11.87
CA LEU A 82 -1.22 12.83 13.16
C LEU A 82 0.03 13.67 12.94
N GLN A 83 0.10 14.80 13.64
CA GLN A 83 1.34 15.54 13.85
C GLN A 83 1.97 15.07 15.16
N ILE A 84 3.22 14.61 15.10
CA ILE A 84 3.94 13.95 16.21
C ILE A 84 5.30 14.62 16.41
#